data_AF-A0A0U1NPK2-F1
#
_entry.id   AF-A0A0U1NPK2-F1
#
_cell.length_a   1.000
_cell.length_b   1.000
_cell.length_c   1.000
_cell.angle_alpha   90.00
_cell.angle_beta   90.00
_cell.angle_gamma   90.00
#
_symmetry.space_group_name_H-M   'P 1'
#
loop_
_entity.id
_entity.type
_entity.pdbx_description
1 polymer ?
#
loop_
_entity_poly.entity_id
_entity_poly.type
_entity_poly.pdbx_seq_one_letter_code
_entity_poly.pdbx_strand_id
1 'polypeptide(L)' 'MKHHTAFLRFEAVLDYCERRCSGKTLEDAMKFGRQRDWFDSSNRLTASGEALAEIIMQSPDFKGDPGVSN' A
#
# COMPACT_ATOMS: atom_id res chain seq x y z
N MET A 1 9.17 3.42 -15.85
CA MET A 1 9.64 2.41 -14.89
C MET A 1 9.46 2.87 -13.43
N LYS A 2 10.12 3.94 -12.95
CA LYS A 2 10.07 4.34 -11.52
C LYS A 2 8.66 4.67 -10.97
N HIS A 3 7.82 5.32 -11.78
CA HIS A 3 6.46 5.68 -11.36
C HIS A 3 5.52 4.47 -11.20
N HIS A 4 5.73 3.42 -11.99
CA HIS A 4 4.92 2.20 -11.92
C HIS A 4 5.18 1.45 -10.60
N THR A 5 6.45 1.31 -10.22
CA THR A 5 6.83 0.69 -8.95
C THR A 5 6.32 1.47 -7.74
N ALA A 6 6.38 2.81 -7.76
CA ALA A 6 5.85 3.64 -6.68
C ALA A 6 4.33 3.49 -6.53
N PHE A 7 3.60 3.40 -7.65
CA PHE A 7 2.16 3.15 -7.63
C PHE A 7 1.80 1.79 -7.03
N LEU A 8 2.45 0.71 -7.47
CA LEU A 8 2.21 -0.65 -6.95
C LEU A 8 2.53 -0.76 -5.45
N ARG A 9 3.61 -0.12 -5.01
CA ARG A 9 3.97 -0.07 -3.58
C ARG A 9 2.90 0.66 -2.76
N PHE A 10 2.43 1.79 -3.28
CA PHE A 10 1.36 2.55 -2.62
C PHE A 10 0.07 1.73 -2.53
N GLU A 11 -0.33 1.09 -3.62
CA GLU A 11 -1.52 0.22 -3.67
C GLU A 11 -1.40 -0.96 -2.69
N ALA A 12 -0.22 -1.58 -2.59
CA ALA A 12 0.03 -2.66 -1.64
C ALA A 12 -0.20 -2.24 -0.18
N VAL A 13 0.31 -1.07 0.19
CA VAL A 13 0.11 -0.52 1.54
C VAL A 13 -1.34 -0.09 1.75
N LEU A 14 -2.00 0.42 0.71
CA LEU A 14 -3.40 0.83 0.79
C LEU A 14 -4.33 -0.37 1.02
N ASP A 15 -4.19 -1.43 0.23
CA ASP A 15 -4.94 -2.68 0.42
C ASP A 15 -4.67 -3.29 1.81
N TYR A 16 -3.43 -3.24 2.29
CA TYR A 16 -3.09 -3.64 3.66
C TYR A 16 -3.86 -2.82 4.72
N CYS A 17 -4.02 -1.52 4.50
CA CYS A 17 -4.78 -0.63 5.37
C CYS A 17 -6.28 -0.93 5.28
N GLU A 18 -6.83 -1.13 4.09
CA GLU A 18 -8.24 -1.47 3.87
C GLU A 18 -8.64 -2.76 4.61
N ARG A 19 -7.81 -3.79 4.53
CA ARG A 19 -8.04 -5.07 5.24
C ARG A 19 -8.02 -4.95 6.76
N ARG A 20 -7.38 -3.90 7.32
CA ARG A 20 -7.22 -3.70 8.77
C ARG A 20 -8.13 -2.62 9.35
N CYS A 21 -8.60 -1.69 8.53
CA CYS A 21 -9.53 -0.67 8.96
C CYS A 21 -10.95 -1.26 9.07
N SER A 22 -11.66 -0.94 10.16
CA SER A 22 -13.02 -1.46 10.39
C SER A 22 -14.06 -0.82 9.47
N GLY A 23 -13.79 0.40 8.97
CA GLY A 23 -14.71 1.16 8.13
C GLY A 23 -14.84 0.64 6.71
N LYS A 24 -13.87 -0.15 6.21
CA LYS A 24 -13.82 -0.71 4.85
C LYS A 24 -14.02 0.33 3.73
N THR A 25 -13.79 1.61 4.03
CA THR A 25 -13.78 2.69 3.04
C THR A 25 -12.35 3.10 2.71
N LEU A 26 -12.15 3.60 1.50
CA LEU A 26 -10.86 4.16 1.07
C LEU A 26 -10.41 5.30 1.99
N GLU A 27 -11.35 6.16 2.40
CA GLU A 27 -11.06 7.29 3.29
C GLU A 27 -10.53 6.83 4.66
N ASP A 28 -11.17 5.80 5.24
CA ASP A 28 -10.75 5.23 6.51
C ASP A 28 -9.38 4.55 6.41
N ALA A 29 -9.11 3.84 5.31
CA ALA A 29 -7.82 3.22 5.05
C ALA A 29 -6.70 4.25 4.91
N MET A 30 -6.95 5.33 4.14
CA MET A 30 -6.02 6.44 3.99
C MET A 30 -5.77 7.18 5.31
N LYS A 31 -6.82 7.39 6.11
CA LYS A 31 -6.70 7.98 7.45
C LYS A 31 -5.90 7.08 8.38
N PHE A 32 -6.16 5.78 8.37
CA PHE A 32 -5.41 4.80 9.15
C PHE A 32 -3.93 4.78 8.78
N GLY A 33 -3.61 4.72 7.48
CA GLY A 33 -2.22 4.75 7.01
C GLY A 33 -1.50 6.05 7.39
N ARG A 34 -2.17 7.20 7.33
CA ARG A 34 -1.62 8.49 7.81
C ARG A 34 -1.35 8.49 9.32
N GLN A 35 -2.26 7.92 10.13
CA GLN A 35 -2.04 7.80 11.59
C GLN A 35 -0.86 6.88 11.95
N ARG A 36 -0.47 5.99 11.04
CA ARG A 36 0.69 5.10 11.18
C ARG A 36 1.96 5.64 10.52
N ASP A 37 1.92 6.89 10.02
CA ASP A 37 3.01 7.53 9.28
C ASP A 37 3.40 6.78 7.99
N TRP A 38 2.54 5.96 7.39
CA TRP A 38 2.85 5.28 6.12
C TRP A 38 2.55 6.13 4.90
N PHE A 39 1.57 7.03 5.01
CA PHE A 39 1.21 7.98 3.97
C PHE A 39 1.47 9.41 4.46
N ASP A 40 2.03 10.24 3.57
CA ASP A 40 2.15 11.67 3.81
C ASP A 40 0.86 12.44 3.45
N SER A 41 0.86 13.76 3.67
CA SER A 41 -0.27 14.63 3.33
C SER A 41 -0.53 14.76 1.83
N SER A 42 0.41 14.34 0.99
CA SER A 42 0.33 14.39 -0.48
C SER A 42 -0.02 13.02 -1.09
N ASN A 43 -0.46 12.07 -0.26
CA ASN A 43 -0.77 10.69 -0.65
C ASN A 43 0.42 9.97 -1.31
N ARG A 44 1.61 10.16 -0.76
CA ARG A 44 2.82 9.39 -1.11
C ARG A 44 3.22 8.52 0.06
N LEU A 45 3.97 7.46 -0.22
CA LEU A 45 4.60 6.69 0.84
C LEU A 45 5.70 7.52 1.51
N THR A 46 5.70 7.52 2.84
CA THR A 46 6.85 7.95 3.63
C THR A 46 7.95 6.88 3.59
N ALA A 47 9.09 7.12 4.24
CA ALA A 47 10.13 6.11 4.38
C ALA A 47 9.63 4.84 5.11
N SER A 48 8.76 4.98 6.12
CA SER A 48 8.19 3.84 6.83
C SER A 48 7.14 3.10 6.00
N GLY A 49 6.37 3.84 5.18
CA GLY A 49 5.44 3.26 4.21
C GLY A 49 6.15 2.46 3.11
N GLU A 50 7.28 2.97 2.59
CA GLU A 50 8.12 2.25 1.62
C GLU A 50 8.67 0.95 2.20
N ALA A 51 9.15 0.97 3.45
CA ALA A 51 9.62 -0.24 4.12
C ALA A 51 8.49 -1.28 4.30
N LEU A 52 7.28 -0.82 4.66
CA LEU A 52 6.12 -1.70 4.75
C LEU A 52 5.75 -2.28 3.38
N ALA A 53 5.78 -1.48 2.32
CA ALA A 53 5.52 -1.94 0.96
C ALA A 53 6.50 -3.05 0.55
N GLU A 54 7.78 -2.93 0.88
CA GLU A 54 8.78 -3.96 0.61
C GLU A 54 8.49 -5.26 1.36
N ILE A 55 8.09 -5.19 2.63
CA ILE A 55 7.69 -6.36 3.41
C ILE A 55 6.46 -7.04 2.82
N ILE A 56 5.44 -6.25 2.45
CA ILE A 56 4.19 -6.76 1.85
C ILE A 56 4.48 -7.44 0.51
N MET A 57 5.20 -6.77 -0.38
CA MET A 57 5.45 -7.28 -1.73
C MET A 57 6.38 -8.51 -1.75
N GLN A 58 7.18 -8.73 -0.69
CA GLN A 58 7.97 -9.94 -0.50
C GLN A 58 7.18 -11.07 0.18
N SER A 59 5.97 -10.79 0.68
CA SER A 59 5.13 -11.79 1.32
C SER A 59 4.47 -12.70 0.27
N PRO A 60 4.52 -14.03 0.43
CA PRO A 60 3.88 -14.98 -0.49
C PRO A 60 2.35 -14.85 -0.54
N ASP A 61 1.73 -14.17 0.42
CA ASP A 61 0.28 -13.92 0.48
C ASP A 61 -0.14 -12.61 -0.22
N PHE A 62 0.82 -11.79 -0.67
CA PHE A 62 0.50 -10.63 -1.49
C PHE A 62 0.20 -11.08 -2.92
N LYS A 63 -1.07 -11.34 -3.19
CA LYS A 63 -1.61 -11.39 -4.56
C LYS A 63 -1.56 -9.98 -5.17
N GLY A 64 -0.38 -9.48 -5.49
CA GLY A 64 -0.24 -8.57 -6.61
C GLY A 64 -0.61 -9.39 -7.84
N ASP A 65 -1.67 -9.03 -8.54
CA ASP A 65 -2.16 -9.76 -9.71
C ASP A 65 -0.98 -9.96 -10.68
N PRO A 66 -0.46 -11.20 -10.84
CA PRO A 66 0.62 -11.44 -11.77
C PRO A 66 -0.05 -11.40 -13.13
N GLY A 67 -0.09 -10.20 -13.73
CA GLY A 67 -0.65 -9.98 -15.05
C GLY A 67 -0.30 -11.16 -15.95
N VAL A 68 -1.32 -11.97 -16.27
CA VAL A 68 -1.18 -13.20 -17.04
C VAL A 68 -0.43 -12.85 -18.31
N SER A 69 0.82 -13.31 -18.38
CA SER A 69 1.56 -13.30 -19.63
C SER A 69 1.19 -14.59 -20.35
N ASN A 70 0.52 -14.40 -21.49
CA ASN A 70 0.16 -15.44 -22.47
C ASN A 70 1.38 -16.26 -22.91
#